data_AF-U2KTQ2-F1
#
_entry.id   AF-U2KTQ2-F1
#
_cell.length_a   1.000
_cell.length_b   1.000
_cell.length_c   1.000
_cell.angle_alpha   90.00
_cell.angle_beta   90.00
_cell.angle_gamma   90.00
#
_symmetry.space_group_name_H-M   'P 1'
#
loop_
_entity.id
_entity.type
_entity.pdbx_description
1 polymer ?
#
loop_
_entity_poly.entity_id
_entity_poly.type
_entity_poly.pdbx_seq_one_letter_code
_entity_poly.pdbx_strand_id
1 'polypeptide(L)'
;MVHNESKPHSMWNPKRTCYLTVDGKYYCYKRWDDNAKCEVTQRLEVGKDLSLELTIMLDESDHGMDLQDRYVGELRDPVFDAKESSYKADPDNEDTVDPWDTLADKGGSPENVLFSEPETENPEAALVRKVIEENCTDAQRDLYYEHFGMRKQLEEIRQEEAERTEKLVSQAAMTKRKNKIIDKVAKVLGVSRIKRSQHNKK
;
A
#
# COMPACT_ATOMS: atom_id res chain seq x y z
N MET A 1 14.41 28.26 -9.51
CA MET A 1 13.23 28.09 -8.64
C MET A 1 13.75 27.61 -7.30
N VAL A 2 13.81 28.49 -6.30
CA VAL A 2 14.18 28.11 -4.94
C VAL A 2 12.90 27.56 -4.32
N HIS A 3 12.84 26.25 -4.12
CA HIS A 3 11.77 25.66 -3.31
C HIS A 3 11.98 26.17 -1.89
N ASN A 4 11.15 27.13 -1.47
CA ASN A 4 10.90 27.38 -0.06
C ASN A 4 10.13 26.17 0.46
N GLU A 5 10.86 25.13 0.85
CA GLU A 5 10.35 24.11 1.74
C GLU A 5 10.11 24.81 3.08
N SER A 6 8.85 25.19 3.33
CA SER A 6 8.41 25.55 4.67
C SER A 6 8.71 24.37 5.58
N LYS A 7 9.78 24.47 6.38
CA LYS A 7 10.11 23.46 7.38
C LYS A 7 8.83 23.17 8.17
N PRO A 8 8.37 21.91 8.25
CA PRO A 8 7.20 21.59 9.05
C PRO A 8 7.50 22.03 10.48
N HIS A 9 6.73 23.01 10.98
CA HIS A 9 6.81 23.46 12.36
C HIS A 9 6.39 22.28 13.24
N SER A 10 7.33 21.66 13.96
CA SER A 10 6.92 20.77 15.05
C SER A 10 6.22 21.63 16.09
N MET A 11 4.99 21.24 16.44
CA MET A 11 4.34 21.84 17.61
C MET A 11 5.10 21.37 18.84
N TRP A 12 5.37 22.30 19.76
CA TRP A 12 5.98 22.03 21.05
C TRP A 12 5.32 20.83 21.75
N ASN A 13 6.10 19.83 22.18
CA ASN A 13 5.60 18.70 22.95
C ASN A 13 5.56 19.04 24.47
N PRO A 14 4.39 19.14 25.12
CA PRO A 14 4.30 19.45 26.55
C PRO A 14 4.88 18.37 27.46
N LYS A 15 5.11 17.15 26.94
CA LYS A 15 5.63 16.01 27.71
C LYS A 15 7.15 15.94 27.73
N ARG A 16 7.85 16.86 27.06
CA ARG A 16 9.31 16.83 26.96
C ARG A 16 9.99 16.96 28.32
N THR A 17 11.08 16.20 28.50
CA THR A 17 11.88 16.16 29.73
C THR A 17 12.91 17.28 29.79
N CYS A 18 13.26 17.86 28.64
CA CYS A 18 14.22 18.94 28.46
C CYS A 18 13.61 20.06 27.63
N TYR A 19 13.88 21.32 27.99
CA TYR A 19 13.36 22.47 27.27
C TYR A 19 14.06 23.79 27.58
N LEU A 20 14.18 24.65 26.57
CA LEU A 20 14.44 26.07 26.76
C LEU A 20 13.17 26.80 27.23
N THR A 21 13.31 27.70 28.20
CA THR A 21 12.20 28.53 28.67
C THR A 21 11.83 29.59 27.63
N VAL A 22 10.57 30.05 27.64
CA VAL A 22 10.05 31.02 26.64
C VAL A 22 10.81 32.36 26.66
N ASP A 23 11.34 32.74 27.82
CA ASP A 23 12.19 33.92 27.99
C ASP A 23 13.65 33.70 27.53
N GLY A 24 14.02 32.49 27.10
CA GLY A 24 15.36 32.13 26.63
C GLY A 24 16.45 32.19 27.70
N LYS A 25 16.07 32.39 28.97
CA LYS A 25 17.00 32.64 30.06
C LYS A 25 17.54 31.36 30.70
N TYR A 26 16.73 30.30 30.71
CA TYR A 26 17.06 29.05 31.36
C TYR A 26 16.84 27.86 30.43
N TYR A 27 17.83 26.98 30.37
CA TYR A 27 17.61 25.62 29.86
C TYR A 27 17.24 24.70 31.03
N CYS A 28 16.12 24.00 30.91
CA CYS A 28 15.56 23.14 31.95
C CYS A 28 15.65 21.67 31.53
N TYR A 29 16.00 20.79 32.45
CA TYR A 29 15.91 19.35 32.23
C TYR A 29 15.53 18.61 33.51
N LYS A 30 14.85 17.48 33.37
CA LYS A 30 14.53 16.60 34.50
C LYS A 30 15.72 15.72 34.84
N ARG A 31 16.03 15.64 36.14
CA ARG A 31 17.06 14.77 36.69
C ARG A 31 16.48 14.01 37.87
N TRP A 32 16.83 12.73 38.01
CA TRP A 32 16.54 11.97 39.22
C TRP A 32 17.41 12.44 40.39
N ASP A 33 16.77 12.79 41.51
CA ASP A 33 17.44 13.10 42.77
C ASP A 33 17.41 11.88 43.69
N ASP A 34 18.57 11.28 43.94
CA ASP A 34 18.72 10.08 44.75
C ASP A 34 18.36 10.28 46.23
N ASN A 35 18.46 11.51 46.74
CA ASN A 35 18.14 11.83 48.13
C ASN A 35 16.63 12.04 48.30
N ALA A 36 16.02 12.78 47.36
CA ALA A 36 14.59 13.03 47.39
C ALA A 36 13.76 11.85 46.83
N LYS A 37 14.41 10.88 46.18
CA LYS A 37 13.77 9.75 45.48
C LYS A 37 12.67 10.20 44.51
N CYS A 38 12.89 11.33 43.84
CA CYS A 38 11.96 11.90 42.88
C CYS A 38 12.68 12.61 41.74
N GLU A 39 11.95 12.86 40.64
CA GLU A 39 12.44 13.69 39.54
C GLU A 39 12.36 15.17 39.91
N VAL A 40 13.47 15.89 39.78
CA VAL A 40 13.58 17.32 40.02
C VAL A 40 14.00 18.01 38.73
N THR A 41 13.39 19.16 38.44
CA THR A 41 13.79 19.99 37.29
C THR A 41 15.00 20.83 37.64
N GLN A 42 16.14 20.54 37.02
CA GLN A 42 17.34 21.36 37.08
C GLN A 42 17.24 22.49 36.05
N ARG A 43 17.68 23.70 36.45
CA ARG A 43 17.72 24.88 35.59
C ARG A 43 19.17 25.33 35.42
N LEU A 44 19.56 25.67 34.19
CA LEU A 44 20.88 26.19 33.82
C LEU A 44 20.71 27.58 33.22
N GLU A 45 21.51 28.56 33.69
CA GLU A 45 21.47 29.92 33.16
C GLU A 45 22.21 30.05 31.83
N VAL A 46 21.50 30.51 30.80
CA VAL A 46 22.07 30.79 29.47
C VAL A 46 23.03 31.98 29.57
N GLY A 47 24.24 31.80 29.05
CA GLY A 47 25.34 32.78 29.08
C GLY A 47 26.24 32.68 30.31
N LYS A 48 25.88 31.91 31.34
CA LYS A 48 26.67 31.73 32.57
C LYS A 48 27.07 30.27 32.78
N ASP A 49 26.07 29.41 32.98
CA ASP A 49 26.29 27.97 33.17
C ASP A 49 26.38 27.25 31.83
N LEU A 50 25.69 27.80 30.81
CA LEU A 50 25.62 27.26 29.47
C LEU A 50 26.02 28.33 28.45
N SER A 51 26.89 28.01 27.49
CA SER A 51 27.21 28.95 26.42
C SER A 51 26.03 29.10 25.45
N LEU A 52 26.00 30.18 24.68
CA LEU A 52 24.95 30.41 23.68
C LEU A 52 24.93 29.31 22.62
N GLU A 53 26.10 28.90 22.13
CA GLU A 53 26.24 27.80 21.15
C GLU A 53 25.67 26.47 21.69
N LEU A 54 25.97 26.14 22.95
CA LEU A 54 25.41 24.94 23.58
C LEU A 54 23.90 25.04 23.76
N THR A 55 23.38 26.23 24.03
CA THR A 55 21.93 26.47 24.15
C THR A 55 21.22 26.23 22.83
N ILE A 56 21.78 26.76 21.72
CA ILE A 56 21.24 26.55 20.38
C ILE A 56 21.28 25.06 20.00
N MET A 57 22.42 24.40 20.22
CA MET A 57 22.57 22.97 19.92
C MET A 57 21.57 22.09 20.68
N LEU A 58 21.32 22.41 21.96
CA LEU A 58 20.36 21.69 22.78
C LEU A 58 18.91 21.93 22.33
N ASP A 59 18.54 23.17 22.03
CA ASP A 59 17.20 23.50 21.51
C ASP A 59 16.92 22.85 20.14
N GLU A 60 17.92 22.79 19.26
CA GLU A 60 17.82 22.06 17.98
C GLU A 60 17.63 20.56 18.19
N SER A 61 18.31 19.98 19.18
CA SER A 61 18.17 18.57 19.55
C SER A 61 16.79 18.27 20.11
N ASP A 62 16.28 19.12 21.02
CA ASP A 62 14.93 19.02 21.59
C ASP A 62 13.87 19.11 20.49
N HIS A 63 14.02 20.03 19.54
CA HIS A 63 13.15 20.13 18.37
C HIS A 63 13.19 18.86 17.49
N GLY A 64 14.37 18.25 17.35
CA GLY A 64 14.51 16.96 16.66
C GLY A 64 13.75 15.83 17.34
N MET A 65 13.76 15.80 18.68
CA MET A 65 12.96 14.85 19.46
C MET A 65 11.45 15.09 19.29
N ASP A 66 11.01 16.35 19.32
CA ASP A 66 9.61 16.71 19.12
C ASP A 66 9.09 16.26 17.73
N LEU A 67 9.94 16.37 16.69
CA LEU A 67 9.63 15.84 15.36
C LEU A 67 9.52 14.31 15.36
N GLN A 68 10.45 13.63 16.02
CA GLN A 68 10.46 12.17 16.08
C GLN A 68 9.21 11.64 16.80
N ASP A 69 8.84 12.21 17.95
CA ASP A 69 7.64 11.83 18.68
C ASP A 69 6.37 12.01 17.83
N ARG A 70 6.30 13.11 17.08
CA ARG A 70 5.19 13.35 16.14
C ARG A 70 5.15 12.29 15.05
N TYR A 71 6.27 11.95 14.43
CA TYR A 71 6.32 10.90 13.40
C TYR A 71 5.94 9.54 13.96
N VAL A 72 6.41 9.20 15.16
CA VAL A 72 6.02 7.96 15.84
C VAL A 72 4.52 7.94 16.07
N GLY A 73 3.92 9.05 16.52
CA GLY A 73 2.48 9.13 16.71
C GLY A 73 1.66 9.07 15.41
N GLU A 74 2.09 9.76 14.37
CA GLU A 74 1.42 9.80 13.05
C GLU A 74 1.52 8.46 12.29
N LEU A 75 2.65 7.77 12.41
CA LEU A 75 2.91 6.48 11.74
C LEU A 75 2.53 5.29 12.61
N ARG A 76 2.02 5.52 13.83
CA ARG A 76 1.60 4.43 14.71
C ARG A 76 0.42 3.70 14.09
N ASP A 77 0.56 2.39 13.90
CA ASP A 77 -0.51 1.55 13.37
C ASP A 77 -1.48 1.17 14.51
N PRO A 78 -2.73 1.66 14.50
CA PRO A 78 -3.70 1.32 15.53
C PRO A 78 -4.03 -0.19 15.56
N VAL A 79 -3.90 -0.88 14.42
CA VAL A 79 -4.15 -2.32 14.34
C VAL A 79 -3.06 -3.09 15.08
N PHE A 80 -1.80 -2.68 14.91
CA PHE A 80 -0.69 -3.26 15.65
C PHE A 80 -0.82 -3.02 17.16
N ASP A 81 -1.12 -1.79 17.59
CA ASP A 81 -1.30 -1.47 19.01
C ASP A 81 -2.44 -2.28 19.65
N ALA A 82 -3.55 -2.47 18.92
CA ALA A 82 -4.68 -3.28 19.37
C ALA A 82 -4.27 -4.75 19.56
N LYS A 83 -3.50 -5.30 18.62
CA LYS A 83 -2.97 -6.68 18.70
C LYS A 83 -1.96 -6.86 19.82
N GLU A 84 -1.05 -5.91 19.98
CA GLU A 84 -0.09 -5.92 21.07
C GLU A 84 -0.81 -5.90 22.43
N SER A 85 -1.87 -5.09 22.53
CA SER A 85 -2.70 -5.00 23.74
C SER A 85 -3.49 -6.29 24.00
N SER A 86 -4.04 -6.94 22.97
CA SER A 86 -4.74 -8.22 23.14
C SER A 86 -3.78 -9.34 23.54
N TYR A 87 -2.60 -9.41 22.94
CA TYR A 87 -1.56 -10.38 23.30
C TYR A 87 -1.07 -10.20 24.75
N LYS A 88 -0.86 -8.95 25.18
CA LYS A 88 -0.50 -8.65 26.59
C LYS A 88 -1.60 -9.02 27.58
N ALA A 89 -2.87 -8.97 27.16
CA ALA A 89 -4.01 -9.31 28.01
C ALA A 89 -4.20 -10.83 28.11
N ASP A 90 -3.97 -11.57 27.02
CA ASP A 90 -4.05 -13.03 26.97
C ASP A 90 -2.97 -13.58 26.02
N PRO A 91 -1.83 -14.04 26.55
CA PRO A 91 -0.72 -14.54 25.74
C PRO A 91 -1.04 -15.86 25.03
N ASP A 92 -2.05 -16.59 25.54
CA ASP A 92 -2.49 -17.89 25.02
C ASP A 92 -3.70 -17.75 24.07
N ASN A 93 -4.24 -16.54 23.91
CA ASN A 93 -5.20 -16.21 22.86
C ASN A 93 -4.45 -16.10 21.54
N GLU A 94 -4.08 -17.28 21.02
CA GLU A 94 -3.52 -17.51 19.70
C GLU A 94 -4.33 -16.68 18.70
N ASP A 95 -3.67 -15.69 18.09
CA ASP A 95 -4.21 -14.87 17.00
C ASP A 95 -5.00 -15.80 16.08
N THR A 96 -6.33 -15.63 16.10
CA THR A 96 -7.33 -16.55 15.56
C THR A 96 -6.95 -17.06 14.17
N VAL A 97 -6.35 -18.24 14.12
CA VAL A 97 -5.92 -19.01 12.93
C VAL A 97 -5.03 -18.21 11.98
N ASP A 98 -3.78 -18.64 11.78
CA ASP A 98 -2.96 -18.06 10.71
C ASP A 98 -3.75 -18.18 9.39
N PRO A 99 -4.00 -17.09 8.65
CA PRO A 99 -4.63 -17.20 7.34
C PRO A 99 -3.89 -18.19 6.43
N TRP A 100 -2.58 -18.42 6.64
CA TRP A 100 -1.83 -19.49 5.98
C TRP A 100 -2.27 -20.90 6.38
N ASP A 101 -2.65 -21.13 7.64
CA ASP A 101 -3.22 -22.39 8.11
C ASP A 101 -4.63 -22.65 7.56
N THR A 102 -5.32 -21.60 7.09
CA THR A 102 -6.65 -21.72 6.47
C THR A 102 -6.58 -22.04 4.98
N LEU A 103 -5.41 -21.89 4.35
CA LEU A 103 -5.20 -22.31 2.97
C LEU A 103 -5.15 -23.84 2.97
N ALA A 104 -6.18 -24.46 2.39
CA ALA A 104 -6.15 -25.88 2.13
C ALA A 104 -4.91 -26.20 1.28
N ASP A 105 -3.89 -26.82 1.89
CA ASP A 105 -2.73 -27.32 1.16
C ASP A 105 -3.16 -28.50 0.29
N LYS A 106 -3.62 -28.19 -0.91
CA LYS A 106 -3.98 -29.20 -1.91
C LYS A 106 -2.76 -29.96 -2.43
N GLY A 107 -1.54 -29.48 -2.16
CA GLY A 107 -0.27 -30.06 -2.61
C GLY A 107 0.47 -30.92 -1.58
N GLY A 108 0.06 -30.88 -0.30
CA GLY A 108 0.74 -31.59 0.79
C GLY A 108 0.64 -33.12 0.73
N SER A 109 -0.36 -33.66 0.02
CA SER A 109 -0.45 -35.09 -0.25
C SER A 109 0.06 -35.41 -1.65
N PRO A 110 1.10 -36.26 -1.81
CA PRO A 110 1.61 -36.67 -3.11
C PRO A 110 0.53 -37.39 -3.94
N GLU A 111 -0.46 -37.99 -3.30
CA GLU A 111 -1.61 -38.62 -3.97
C GLU A 111 -2.50 -37.60 -4.66
N ASN A 112 -2.72 -36.42 -4.05
CA ASN A 112 -3.51 -35.36 -4.69
C ASN A 112 -2.82 -34.79 -5.93
N VAL A 113 -1.49 -34.77 -5.96
CA VAL A 113 -0.71 -34.31 -7.13
C VAL A 113 -0.66 -35.38 -8.23
N LEU A 114 -0.55 -36.66 -7.86
CA LEU A 114 -0.43 -37.78 -8.81
C LEU A 114 -1.77 -38.25 -9.38
N PHE A 115 -2.85 -38.08 -8.62
CA PHE A 115 -4.20 -38.52 -8.99
C PHE A 115 -5.21 -37.36 -9.06
N SER A 116 -4.74 -36.13 -9.34
CA SER A 116 -5.66 -35.03 -9.64
C SER A 116 -6.54 -35.42 -10.84
N GLU A 117 -7.85 -35.53 -10.62
CA GLU A 117 -8.78 -35.52 -11.75
C GLU A 117 -8.54 -34.23 -12.55
N PRO A 118 -8.56 -34.28 -13.90
CA PRO A 118 -8.43 -33.07 -14.69
C PRO A 118 -9.50 -32.08 -14.22
N GLU A 119 -9.10 -30.84 -13.90
CA GLU A 119 -10.01 -29.82 -13.41
C GLU A 119 -11.27 -29.79 -14.28
N THR A 120 -12.43 -30.03 -13.67
CA THR A 120 -13.70 -29.97 -14.37
C THR A 120 -13.84 -28.59 -14.98
N GLU A 121 -13.93 -28.54 -16.30
CA GLU A 121 -13.98 -27.30 -17.05
C GLU A 121 -15.09 -26.39 -16.50
N ASN A 122 -14.73 -25.16 -16.12
CA ASN A 122 -15.69 -24.20 -15.58
C ASN A 122 -16.85 -24.03 -16.60
N PRO A 123 -18.11 -24.25 -16.21
CA PRO A 123 -19.26 -24.16 -17.11
C PRO A 123 -19.36 -22.79 -17.80
N GLU A 124 -18.92 -21.72 -17.13
CA GLU A 124 -18.86 -20.39 -17.71
C GLU A 124 -17.82 -20.30 -18.84
N ALA A 125 -16.67 -20.94 -18.69
CA ALA A 125 -15.64 -20.98 -19.75
C ALA A 125 -16.16 -21.70 -21.01
N ALA A 126 -16.97 -22.75 -20.83
CA ALA A 126 -17.58 -23.47 -21.95
C ALA A 126 -18.61 -22.61 -22.69
N LEU A 127 -19.39 -21.82 -21.95
CA LEU A 127 -20.31 -20.84 -22.52
C LEU A 127 -19.55 -19.73 -23.27
N VAL A 128 -18.45 -19.21 -22.70
CA VAL A 128 -17.62 -18.19 -23.35
C VAL A 128 -17.03 -18.70 -24.66
N ARG A 129 -16.50 -19.93 -24.70
CA ARG A 129 -16.00 -20.55 -25.94
C ARG A 129 -17.07 -20.62 -27.02
N LYS A 130 -18.26 -21.13 -26.70
CA LYS A 130 -19.40 -21.16 -27.63
C LYS A 130 -19.74 -19.78 -28.18
N VAL A 131 -19.79 -18.77 -27.32
CA VAL A 131 -20.09 -17.38 -27.75
C VAL A 131 -19.03 -16.83 -28.68
N ILE A 132 -17.76 -17.17 -28.46
CA ILE A 132 -16.67 -16.70 -29.31
C ILE A 132 -16.69 -17.39 -30.66
N GLU A 133 -16.96 -18.70 -30.69
CA GLU A 133 -17.05 -19.47 -31.94
C GLU A 133 -18.26 -19.08 -32.79
N GLU A 134 -19.43 -18.88 -32.17
CA GLU A 134 -20.69 -18.62 -32.89
C GLU A 134 -20.95 -17.13 -33.17
N ASN A 135 -20.61 -16.23 -32.23
CA ASN A 135 -21.02 -14.82 -32.31
C ASN A 135 -19.88 -13.86 -32.69
N CYS A 136 -18.63 -14.30 -32.80
CA CYS A 136 -17.49 -13.44 -33.16
C CYS A 136 -16.99 -13.72 -34.59
N THR A 137 -16.56 -12.66 -35.28
CA THR A 137 -15.91 -12.78 -36.60
C THR A 137 -14.52 -13.39 -36.46
N ASP A 138 -13.95 -13.97 -37.51
CA ASP A 138 -12.62 -14.59 -37.51
C ASP A 138 -11.55 -13.68 -36.89
N ALA A 139 -11.46 -12.43 -37.34
CA ALA A 139 -10.54 -11.45 -36.76
C ALA A 139 -10.79 -11.10 -35.27
N GLN A 140 -12.00 -11.31 -34.77
CA GLN A 140 -12.32 -11.16 -33.33
C GLN A 140 -11.95 -12.42 -32.54
N ARG A 141 -12.07 -13.60 -33.15
CA ARG A 141 -11.65 -14.88 -32.56
C ARG A 141 -10.13 -14.92 -32.44
N ASP A 142 -9.42 -14.58 -33.51
CA ASP A 142 -7.95 -14.51 -33.53
C ASP A 142 -7.44 -13.55 -32.44
N LEU A 143 -7.99 -12.34 -32.39
CA LEU A 143 -7.65 -11.36 -31.34
C LEU A 143 -7.94 -11.89 -29.92
N TYR A 144 -9.00 -12.66 -29.74
CA TYR A 144 -9.32 -13.26 -28.44
C TYR A 144 -8.27 -14.30 -28.03
N TYR A 145 -7.92 -15.22 -28.92
CA TYR A 145 -6.94 -16.27 -28.61
C TYR A 145 -5.52 -15.72 -28.44
N GLU A 146 -5.13 -14.74 -29.24
CA GLU A 146 -3.82 -14.07 -29.09
C GLU A 146 -3.73 -13.30 -27.76
N HIS A 147 -4.76 -12.52 -27.42
CA HIS A 147 -4.73 -11.68 -26.22
C HIS A 147 -4.98 -12.48 -24.93
N PHE A 148 -6.00 -13.34 -24.89
CA PHE A 148 -6.40 -14.07 -23.68
C PHE A 148 -5.81 -15.49 -23.61
N GLY A 149 -5.59 -16.16 -24.74
CA GLY A 149 -4.99 -17.50 -24.79
C GLY A 149 -3.47 -17.45 -24.68
N MET A 150 -2.81 -16.70 -25.58
CA MET A 150 -1.35 -16.55 -25.60
C MET A 150 -0.82 -15.45 -24.67
N ARG A 151 -1.73 -14.67 -24.06
CA ARG A 151 -1.39 -13.55 -23.15
C ARG A 151 -0.52 -12.46 -23.80
N LYS A 152 -0.62 -12.27 -25.12
CA LYS A 152 0.07 -11.19 -25.81
C LYS A 152 -0.50 -9.83 -25.43
N GLN A 153 0.33 -8.79 -25.44
CA GLN A 153 -0.15 -7.43 -25.25
C GLN A 153 -0.90 -6.94 -26.48
N LEU A 154 -1.94 -6.10 -26.29
CA LEU A 154 -2.69 -5.52 -27.42
C LEU A 154 -1.80 -4.68 -28.35
N GLU A 155 -0.71 -4.14 -27.82
CA GLU A 155 0.25 -3.34 -28.59
C GLU A 155 1.16 -4.22 -29.46
N GLU A 156 1.58 -5.37 -28.95
CA GLU A 156 2.33 -6.38 -29.71
C GLU A 156 1.47 -6.89 -30.88
N ILE A 157 0.21 -7.25 -30.61
CA ILE A 157 -0.75 -7.68 -31.64
C ILE A 157 -0.98 -6.58 -32.67
N ARG A 158 -1.01 -5.30 -32.26
CA ARG A 158 -1.17 -4.16 -33.18
C ARG A 158 0.03 -4.02 -34.12
N GLN A 159 1.24 -4.28 -33.64
CA GLN A 159 2.46 -4.25 -34.45
C GLN A 159 2.48 -5.42 -35.44
N GLU A 160 2.17 -6.64 -34.98
CA GLU A 160 2.05 -7.83 -35.83
C GLU A 160 0.95 -7.66 -36.91
N GLU A 161 -0.22 -7.11 -36.56
CA GLU A 161 -1.26 -6.77 -37.54
C GLU A 161 -0.75 -5.74 -38.57
N ALA A 162 0.02 -4.73 -38.14
CA ALA A 162 0.57 -3.71 -39.03
C ALA A 162 1.64 -4.27 -39.98
N GLU A 163 2.47 -5.21 -39.50
CA GLU A 163 3.45 -5.93 -40.33
C GLU A 163 2.76 -6.85 -41.35
N ARG A 164 1.68 -7.52 -40.96
CA ARG A 164 0.95 -8.46 -41.83
C ARG A 164 0.04 -7.77 -42.85
N THR A 165 -0.55 -6.63 -42.49
CA THR A 165 -1.59 -5.96 -43.30
C THR A 165 -1.17 -4.60 -43.87
N GLU A 166 0.05 -4.14 -43.56
CA GLU A 166 0.61 -2.82 -43.91
C GLU A 166 -0.27 -1.63 -43.47
N LYS A 167 -1.28 -1.88 -42.63
CA LYS A 167 -2.23 -0.87 -42.14
C LYS A 167 -2.07 -0.68 -40.65
N LEU A 168 -1.69 0.53 -40.27
CA LEU A 168 -1.61 0.95 -38.87
C LEU A 168 -3.02 1.09 -38.27
N VAL A 169 -3.48 0.04 -37.61
CA VAL A 169 -4.68 0.10 -36.77
C VAL A 169 -4.36 0.95 -35.53
N SER A 170 -5.24 1.91 -35.20
CA SER A 170 -5.10 2.74 -34.00
C SER A 170 -5.29 1.92 -32.72
N GLN A 171 -4.54 2.24 -31.66
CA GLN A 171 -4.69 1.62 -30.34
C GLN A 171 -6.12 1.72 -29.77
N ALA A 172 -6.81 2.83 -30.06
CA ALA A 172 -8.21 3.03 -29.68
C ALA A 172 -9.14 2.04 -30.42
N ALA A 173 -8.81 1.67 -31.66
CA ALA A 173 -9.57 0.69 -32.43
C ALA A 173 -9.40 -0.73 -31.88
N MET A 174 -8.19 -1.14 -31.48
CA MET A 174 -7.94 -2.42 -30.82
C MET A 174 -8.70 -2.52 -29.49
N THR A 175 -8.71 -1.44 -28.71
CA THR A 175 -9.48 -1.37 -27.46
C THR A 175 -10.97 -1.48 -27.70
N LYS A 176 -11.51 -0.83 -28.75
CA LYS A 176 -12.91 -0.96 -29.15
C LYS A 176 -13.26 -2.39 -29.60
N ARG A 177 -12.40 -3.05 -30.37
CA ARG A 177 -12.57 -4.45 -30.80
C ARG A 177 -12.63 -5.38 -29.58
N LYS A 178 -11.68 -5.26 -28.64
CA LYS A 178 -11.70 -6.02 -27.39
C LYS A 178 -12.97 -5.79 -26.58
N ASN A 179 -13.37 -4.53 -26.39
CA ASN A 179 -14.59 -4.21 -25.63
C ASN A 179 -15.83 -4.82 -26.29
N LYS A 180 -15.89 -4.86 -27.63
CA LYS A 180 -17.00 -5.48 -28.35
C LYS A 180 -17.09 -7.00 -28.12
N ILE A 181 -15.95 -7.69 -27.99
CA ILE A 181 -15.91 -9.11 -27.63
C ILE A 181 -16.42 -9.31 -26.20
N ILE A 182 -15.93 -8.49 -25.26
CA ILE A 182 -16.36 -8.53 -23.85
C ILE A 182 -17.86 -8.25 -23.74
N ASP A 183 -18.40 -7.24 -24.44
CA ASP A 183 -19.81 -6.89 -24.39
C ASP A 183 -20.72 -8.02 -24.94
N LYS A 184 -20.25 -8.79 -25.94
CA LYS A 184 -20.95 -9.98 -26.45
C LYS A 184 -21.02 -11.10 -25.42
N VAL A 185 -19.89 -11.39 -24.76
CA VAL A 185 -19.81 -12.39 -23.69
C VAL A 185 -20.66 -11.98 -22.49
N ALA A 186 -20.54 -10.72 -22.08
CA ALA A 186 -21.29 -10.13 -20.96
C ALA A 186 -22.81 -10.24 -21.16
N LYS A 187 -23.30 -10.05 -22.39
CA LYS A 187 -24.72 -10.21 -22.73
C LYS A 187 -25.24 -11.64 -22.47
N VAL A 188 -24.43 -12.66 -22.72
CA VAL A 188 -24.82 -14.07 -22.53
C VAL A 188 -24.73 -14.47 -21.06
N LEU A 189 -23.75 -13.93 -20.33
CA LEU A 189 -23.61 -14.16 -18.90
C LEU A 189 -24.57 -13.33 -18.04
N GLY A 190 -25.31 -12.38 -18.65
CA GLY A 190 -26.22 -11.49 -17.92
C GLY A 190 -25.51 -10.44 -17.05
N VAL A 191 -24.21 -10.21 -17.28
CA VAL A 191 -23.38 -9.30 -16.49
C VAL A 191 -23.09 -8.02 -17.28
N SER A 192 -22.93 -6.89 -16.60
CA SER A 192 -22.48 -5.65 -17.24
C SER A 192 -20.95 -5.54 -17.24
N ARG A 193 -20.35 -5.08 -18.34
CA ARG A 193 -18.90 -4.82 -18.39
C ARG A 193 -18.49 -3.79 -17.34
N ILE A 194 -17.52 -4.16 -16.50
CA ILE A 194 -16.91 -3.25 -15.53
C ILE A 194 -16.19 -2.13 -16.28
N LYS A 195 -16.70 -0.91 -16.14
CA LYS A 195 -16.03 0.28 -16.65
C LYS A 195 -14.89 0.60 -15.67
N ARG A 196 -13.64 0.65 -16.15
CA ARG A 196 -12.57 1.27 -15.36
C ARG A 196 -12.94 2.74 -15.22
N SER A 197 -13.38 3.12 -14.03
CA SER A 197 -13.72 4.51 -13.70
C SER A 197 -12.53 5.41 -14.05
N GLN A 198 -12.83 6.56 -14.64
CA GLN A 198 -11.91 7.69 -14.62
C GLN A 198 -11.46 7.88 -13.17
N HIS A 199 -10.15 8.10 -12.96
CA HIS A 199 -9.63 8.53 -11.66
C HIS A 199 -10.54 9.64 -11.15
N ASN A 200 -11.14 9.46 -9.97
CA ASN A 200 -11.69 10.59 -9.25
C ASN A 200 -10.51 11.52 -8.99
N LYS A 201 -10.43 12.62 -9.74
CA LYS A 201 -9.60 13.76 -9.36
C LYS A 201 -10.20 14.29 -8.05
N LYS A 202 -9.68 13.80 -6.93
CA LYS A 202 -9.66 14.55 -5.68
C LYS A 202 -8.34 15.27 -5.62
#